data_AF-A0A971RJI8-F1
#
_entry.id   AF-A0A971RJI8-F1
#
_cell.length_a   1.000
_cell.length_b   1.000
_cell.length_c   1.000
_cell.angle_alpha   90.00
_cell.angle_beta   90.00
_cell.angle_gamma   90.00
#
_symmetry.space_group_name_H-M   'P 1'
#
loop_
_entity.id
_entity.type
_entity.pdbx_description
1 polymer ?
#
loop_
_entity_poly.entity_id
_entity_poly.type
_entity_poly.pdbx_seq_one_letter_code
_entity_poly.pdbx_strand_id
1 'polypeptide(L)'
;MEMILGIPIRSVSMHRPSKETLEADYDFGHIVNSYSRTFFRDFKYLSDSRRHWRENIFDVMASGQYDRLHILTHPFWYNDEELTMKESISQFVNKANYERYLSVRDNIRDIDEIMLESEVVG
;
A
#
# COMPACT_ATOMS: atom_id res chain seq x y z
N MET A 1 -12.49 11.13 18.99
CA MET A 1 -11.82 11.46 17.71
C MET A 1 -12.66 12.42 16.89
N GLU A 2 -13.93 12.11 16.61
CA GLU A 2 -14.85 13.01 15.87
C GLU A 2 -14.95 14.41 16.47
N MET A 3 -15.06 14.54 17.80
CA MET A 3 -15.09 15.85 18.46
C MET A 3 -13.82 16.70 18.23
N ILE A 4 -12.66 16.05 18.05
CA ILE A 4 -11.38 16.73 17.83
C ILE A 4 -11.25 17.12 16.35
N LEU A 5 -11.67 16.24 15.45
CA LEU A 5 -11.52 16.42 14.01
C LEU A 5 -12.68 17.21 13.38
N GLY A 6 -13.81 17.35 14.08
CA GLY A 6 -15.01 18.02 13.57
C GLY A 6 -15.69 17.29 12.40
N ILE A 7 -15.32 16.04 12.13
CA ILE A 7 -15.81 15.24 11.01
C ILE A 7 -16.17 13.82 11.46
N PRO A 8 -17.14 13.16 10.81
CA PRO A 8 -17.52 11.79 11.13
C PRO A 8 -16.42 10.80 10.73
N ILE A 9 -16.17 9.81 11.59
CA ILE A 9 -15.30 8.68 11.27
C ILE A 9 -16.13 7.62 10.57
N ARG A 10 -15.74 7.27 9.34
CA ARG A 10 -16.47 6.28 8.52
C ARG A 10 -15.81 4.91 8.48
N SER A 11 -14.53 4.82 8.82
CA SER A 11 -13.77 3.58 8.76
C SER A 11 -12.61 3.59 9.74
N VAL A 12 -12.20 2.39 10.16
CA VAL A 12 -11.02 2.18 10.99
C VAL A 12 -10.12 1.11 10.38
N SER A 13 -8.81 1.31 10.52
CA SER A 13 -7.77 0.35 10.18
C SER A 13 -6.75 0.29 11.31
N MET A 14 -6.38 -0.92 11.72
CA MET A 14 -5.40 -1.17 12.77
C MET A 14 -3.99 -1.28 12.19
N HIS A 15 -3.03 -0.54 12.75
CA HIS A 15 -1.62 -0.72 12.41
C HIS A 15 -1.09 -2.00 13.08
N ARG A 16 -0.96 -3.07 12.29
CA ARG A 16 -0.51 -4.42 12.74
C ARG A 16 -1.46 -5.07 13.76
N PRO A 17 -2.68 -5.46 13.36
CA PRO A 17 -3.60 -6.15 14.25
C PRO A 17 -3.03 -7.50 14.71
N SER A 18 -3.32 -7.88 15.95
CA SER A 18 -3.01 -9.22 16.44
C SER A 18 -3.90 -10.27 15.76
N LYS A 19 -3.53 -11.55 15.87
CA LYS A 19 -4.34 -12.64 15.34
C LYS A 19 -5.73 -12.67 15.98
N GLU A 20 -5.80 -12.48 17.29
CA GLU A 20 -7.04 -12.41 18.05
C GLU A 20 -7.93 -11.26 17.56
N THR A 21 -7.32 -10.11 17.25
CA THR A 21 -8.04 -8.95 16.67
C THR A 21 -8.62 -9.26 15.30
N LEU A 22 -7.89 -9.98 14.44
CA LEU A 22 -8.35 -10.39 13.12
C LEU A 22 -9.46 -11.44 13.18
N GLU A 23 -9.46 -12.27 14.22
CA GLU A 23 -10.47 -13.30 14.44
C GLU A 23 -11.74 -12.77 15.12
N ALA A 24 -11.63 -11.69 15.89
CA ALA A 24 -12.73 -11.11 16.66
C ALA A 24 -13.82 -10.45 15.81
N ASP A 25 -13.52 -10.07 14.55
CA ASP A 25 -14.46 -9.49 13.60
C ASP A 25 -15.30 -8.35 14.22
N TYR A 26 -14.62 -7.38 14.84
CA TYR A 26 -15.29 -6.33 15.61
C TYR A 26 -16.30 -5.54 14.76
N ASP A 27 -17.52 -5.45 15.29
CA ASP A 27 -18.58 -4.59 14.78
C ASP A 27 -18.59 -3.25 15.52
N PHE A 28 -18.36 -2.17 14.78
CA PHE A 28 -18.39 -0.79 15.27
C PHE A 28 -19.64 -0.04 14.81
N GLY A 29 -20.69 -0.76 14.39
CA GLY A 29 -21.94 -0.21 13.90
C GLY A 29 -21.77 0.47 12.54
N HIS A 30 -21.78 1.81 12.53
CA HIS A 30 -21.70 2.59 11.29
C HIS A 30 -20.27 2.78 10.78
N ILE A 31 -19.26 2.43 11.58
CA ILE A 31 -17.85 2.55 11.22
C ILE A 31 -17.41 1.24 10.55
N VAL A 32 -16.92 1.36 9.32
CA VAL A 32 -16.41 0.22 8.56
C VAL A 32 -15.09 -0.26 9.17
N ASN A 33 -15.07 -1.51 9.65
CA ASN A 33 -13.85 -2.20 10.04
C ASN A 33 -13.17 -2.77 8.78
N SER A 34 -11.98 -2.25 8.41
CA SER A 34 -11.23 -2.74 7.24
C SER A 34 -10.74 -4.18 7.38
N TYR A 35 -10.77 -4.73 8.61
CA TYR A 35 -10.40 -6.11 8.92
C TYR A 35 -11.62 -7.00 9.21
N SER A 36 -12.83 -6.51 8.93
CA SER A 36 -14.03 -7.33 9.05
C SER A 36 -13.99 -8.53 8.12
N ARG A 37 -14.74 -9.57 8.49
CA ARG A 37 -14.87 -10.80 7.72
C ARG A 37 -15.21 -10.56 6.25
N THR A 38 -16.05 -9.57 5.95
CA THR A 38 -16.43 -9.23 4.58
C THR A 38 -15.21 -8.94 3.71
N PHE A 39 -14.29 -8.07 4.14
CA PHE A 39 -13.12 -7.70 3.33
C PHE A 39 -11.96 -8.69 3.45
N PHE A 40 -11.87 -9.41 4.57
CA PHE A 40 -10.71 -10.25 4.91
C PHE A 40 -10.91 -11.74 4.59
N ARG A 41 -12.16 -12.21 4.49
CA ARG A 41 -12.48 -13.63 4.23
C ARG A 41 -13.43 -13.83 3.06
N ASP A 42 -14.45 -13.00 2.93
CA ASP A 42 -15.50 -13.23 1.93
C ASP A 42 -15.06 -12.76 0.53
N PHE A 43 -14.11 -11.82 0.45
CA PHE A 43 -13.53 -11.38 -0.82
C PHE A 43 -12.37 -12.30 -1.21
N LYS A 44 -12.27 -12.62 -2.50
CA LYS A 44 -11.12 -13.38 -3.01
C LYS A 44 -9.87 -12.53 -2.94
N TYR A 45 -8.95 -12.93 -2.06
CA TYR A 45 -7.67 -12.25 -1.87
C TYR A 45 -6.63 -12.70 -2.91
N LEU A 46 -5.97 -11.73 -3.54
CA LEU A 46 -4.87 -11.92 -4.47
C LEU A 46 -3.73 -10.95 -4.12
N SER A 47 -2.48 -11.40 -4.28
CA SER A 47 -1.33 -10.52 -4.07
C SER A 47 -0.14 -10.88 -4.94
N ASP A 48 0.61 -9.86 -5.36
CA ASP A 48 1.88 -9.96 -6.10
C ASP A 48 3.10 -10.10 -5.16
N SER A 49 2.94 -10.75 -4.01
CA SER A 49 3.99 -10.83 -2.99
C SER A 49 5.31 -11.31 -3.58
N ARG A 50 6.38 -10.54 -3.37
CA ARG A 50 7.71 -10.78 -3.99
C ARG A 50 7.63 -10.89 -5.52
N ARG A 51 6.80 -10.08 -6.17
CA ARG A 51 6.53 -10.11 -7.62
C ARG A 51 5.99 -11.46 -8.12
N HIS A 52 5.35 -12.23 -7.24
CA HIS A 52 4.84 -13.55 -7.56
C HIS A 52 3.36 -13.64 -7.23
N TRP A 53 2.55 -13.76 -8.28
CA TRP A 53 1.15 -14.14 -8.16
C TRP A 53 1.03 -15.64 -7.95
N ARG A 54 0.37 -16.07 -6.86
CA ARG A 54 0.12 -17.50 -6.60
C ARG A 54 -0.89 -18.13 -7.57
N GLU A 55 -1.73 -17.29 -8.16
CA GLU A 55 -2.79 -17.66 -9.09
C GLU A 55 -2.75 -16.68 -10.26
N ASN A 56 -3.11 -17.11 -11.47
CA ASN A 56 -3.21 -16.20 -12.60
C ASN A 56 -4.38 -15.24 -12.38
N ILE A 57 -4.07 -13.97 -12.11
CA ILE A 57 -5.07 -12.93 -11.83
C ILE A 57 -6.05 -12.73 -13.00
N PHE A 58 -5.60 -12.84 -14.25
CA PHE A 58 -6.45 -12.66 -15.42
C PHE A 58 -7.49 -13.78 -15.53
N ASP A 59 -7.07 -15.02 -15.25
CA ASP A 59 -7.99 -16.17 -15.26
C ASP A 59 -9.00 -16.06 -14.12
N VAL A 60 -8.58 -15.65 -12.92
CA VAL A 60 -9.50 -15.43 -11.78
C VAL A 60 -10.55 -14.37 -12.12
N MET A 61 -10.15 -13.25 -12.73
CA MET A 61 -11.08 -12.21 -13.15
C MET A 61 -12.02 -12.70 -14.27
N ALA A 62 -11.48 -13.37 -15.29
CA ALA A 62 -12.26 -13.86 -16.42
C ALA A 62 -13.25 -14.97 -16.03
N SER A 63 -12.96 -15.73 -14.97
CA SER A 63 -13.83 -16.82 -14.51
C SER A 63 -15.21 -16.35 -14.03
N GLY A 64 -15.33 -15.10 -13.57
CA GLY A 64 -16.57 -14.60 -12.93
C GLY A 64 -16.96 -15.36 -11.65
N GLN A 65 -16.08 -16.21 -11.10
CA GLN A 65 -16.39 -17.07 -9.94
C GLN A 65 -16.60 -16.26 -8.64
N TYR A 66 -16.00 -15.08 -8.54
CA TYR A 66 -15.99 -14.27 -7.33
C TYR A 66 -16.63 -12.91 -7.57
N ASP A 67 -17.62 -12.54 -6.76
CA ASP A 67 -18.32 -11.26 -6.88
C ASP A 67 -17.45 -10.05 -6.51
N ARG A 68 -16.42 -10.26 -5.69
CA ARG A 68 -15.53 -9.23 -5.14
C ARG A 68 -14.11 -9.76 -4.98
N LEU A 69 -13.14 -8.93 -5.35
CA LEU A 69 -11.71 -9.22 -5.22
C LEU A 69 -11.06 -8.23 -4.24
N HIS A 70 -10.12 -8.70 -3.43
CA HIS A 70 -9.21 -7.88 -2.64
C HIS A 70 -7.80 -8.09 -3.19
N ILE A 71 -7.24 -7.08 -3.85
CA ILE A 71 -5.96 -7.20 -4.55
C ILE A 71 -4.93 -6.31 -3.85
N LEU A 72 -3.85 -6.92 -3.35
CA LEU A 72 -2.69 -6.22 -2.84
C LEU A 72 -1.57 -6.25 -3.87
N THR A 73 -1.15 -5.07 -4.33
CA THR A 73 0.01 -4.93 -5.21
C THR A 73 1.13 -4.13 -4.54
N HIS A 74 2.36 -4.31 -5.00
CA HIS A 74 3.45 -3.38 -4.71
C HIS A 74 3.77 -2.59 -5.99
N PRO A 75 3.40 -1.30 -6.06
CA PRO A 75 3.51 -0.51 -7.29
C PRO A 75 4.90 -0.50 -7.92
N PHE A 76 5.95 -0.55 -7.11
CA PHE A 76 7.34 -0.50 -7.58
C PHE A 76 7.78 -1.71 -8.43
N TRP A 77 7.00 -2.80 -8.46
CA TRP A 77 7.25 -3.91 -9.39
C TRP A 77 6.94 -3.54 -10.84
N TYR A 78 6.03 -2.61 -11.07
CA TYR A 78 5.49 -2.31 -12.39
C TYR A 78 6.16 -1.05 -12.95
N ASN A 79 6.87 -1.23 -14.06
CA ASN A 79 7.61 -0.18 -14.74
C ASN A 79 7.18 -0.16 -16.22
N ASP A 80 7.48 0.91 -16.95
CA ASP A 80 7.15 1.02 -18.38
C ASP A 80 7.77 -0.13 -19.20
N GLU A 81 8.98 -0.56 -18.80
CA GLU A 81 9.66 -1.74 -19.33
C GLU A 81 9.77 -2.83 -18.25
N GLU A 82 9.69 -4.10 -18.67
CA GLU A 82 9.77 -5.23 -17.75
C GLU A 82 11.17 -5.32 -17.12
N LEU A 83 11.24 -5.23 -15.79
CA LEU A 83 12.48 -5.36 -15.03
C LEU A 83 12.53 -6.70 -14.29
N THR A 84 13.73 -7.19 -14.00
CA THR A 84 13.93 -8.28 -13.04
C THR A 84 13.67 -7.81 -11.61
N MET A 85 13.40 -8.74 -10.68
CA MET A 85 13.23 -8.40 -9.26
C MET A 85 14.47 -7.67 -8.71
N LYS A 86 15.66 -8.10 -9.14
CA LYS A 86 16.92 -7.47 -8.75
C LYS A 86 16.97 -6.03 -9.24
N GLU A 87 16.65 -5.78 -10.50
CA GLU A 87 16.65 -4.44 -11.07
C GLU A 87 15.64 -3.52 -10.37
N SER A 88 14.39 -3.96 -10.16
CA SER A 88 13.39 -3.15 -9.45
C SER A 88 13.83 -2.80 -8.03
N ILE A 89 14.36 -3.78 -7.28
CA ILE A 89 14.86 -3.54 -5.91
C ILE A 89 16.08 -2.61 -5.94
N SER A 90 17.05 -2.85 -6.83
CA SER A 90 18.25 -2.01 -6.94
C SER A 90 17.90 -0.58 -7.30
N GLN A 91 17.00 -0.37 -8.27
CA GLN A 91 16.53 0.97 -8.62
C GLN A 91 15.82 1.65 -7.44
N PHE A 92 14.92 0.94 -6.74
CA PHE A 92 14.22 1.48 -5.58
C PHE A 92 15.19 1.88 -4.45
N VAL A 93 16.15 1.01 -4.12
CA VAL A 93 17.14 1.28 -3.06
C VAL A 93 18.06 2.44 -3.44
N ASN A 94 18.57 2.46 -4.67
CA ASN A 94 19.53 3.49 -5.09
C ASN A 94 18.86 4.86 -5.29
N LYS A 95 17.55 4.91 -5.61
CA LYS A 95 16.79 6.16 -5.71
C LYS A 95 16.43 6.79 -4.36
N ALA A 96 16.60 6.08 -3.24
CA ALA A 96 16.08 6.50 -1.95
C ALA A 96 16.57 7.89 -1.50
N ASN A 97 17.83 8.23 -1.74
CA ASN A 97 18.38 9.52 -1.33
C ASN A 97 17.80 10.67 -2.17
N TYR A 98 17.61 10.43 -3.47
CA TYR A 98 16.97 11.38 -4.37
C TYR A 98 15.50 11.60 -4.02
N GLU A 99 14.73 10.53 -3.85
CA GLU A 99 13.32 10.63 -3.43
C GLU A 99 13.17 11.31 -2.07
N ARG A 100 14.11 11.09 -1.15
CA ARG A 100 14.14 11.80 0.14
C ARG A 100 14.37 13.29 -0.03
N TYR A 101 15.34 13.67 -0.85
CA TYR A 101 15.61 15.08 -1.14
C TYR A 101 14.37 15.76 -1.74
N LEU A 102 13.70 15.13 -2.72
CA LEU A 102 12.45 15.63 -3.29
C LEU A 102 11.36 15.81 -2.22
N SER A 103 11.17 14.79 -1.37
CA SER A 103 10.19 14.87 -0.28
C SER A 103 10.50 16.01 0.70
N VAL A 104 11.77 16.27 1.00
CA VAL A 104 12.17 17.39 1.85
C VAL A 104 11.95 18.72 1.14
N ARG A 105 12.33 18.83 -0.14
CA ARG A 105 12.12 20.03 -0.97
C ARG A 105 10.65 20.45 -1.03
N ASP A 106 9.74 19.48 -1.12
CA ASP A 106 8.30 19.76 -1.16
C ASP A 106 7.76 20.28 0.19
N ASN A 107 8.48 20.09 1.30
CA ASN A 107 8.05 20.42 2.66
C ASN A 107 8.89 21.51 3.35
N ILE A 108 10.08 21.81 2.85
CA ILE A 108 11.00 22.84 3.37
C ILE A 108 11.21 23.90 2.29
N ARG A 109 10.84 25.14 2.58
CA ARG A 109 11.09 26.27 1.68
C ARG A 109 12.60 26.50 1.52
N ASP A 110 12.99 26.88 0.31
CA ASP A 110 14.36 27.30 -0.03
C ASP A 110 15.42 26.24 0.32
N ILE A 111 15.10 24.95 0.18
CA ILE A 111 16.03 23.85 0.47
C ILE A 111 17.34 23.95 -0.33
N ASP A 112 17.29 24.56 -1.52
CA ASP A 112 18.43 24.75 -2.40
C ASP A 112 19.48 25.69 -1.80
N GLU A 113 19.12 26.51 -0.81
CA GLU A 113 20.08 27.30 -0.02
C GLU A 113 20.82 26.45 1.03
N ILE A 114 20.29 25.29 1.39
CA ILE A 114 20.84 24.37 2.41
C ILE A 114 21.60 23.22 1.77
N MET A 115 21.04 22.62 0.71
CA MET A 115 21.59 21.49 -0.01
C MET A 115 21.04 21.49 -1.44
N LEU A 116 21.94 21.50 -2.42
CA LEU A 116 21.61 21.42 -3.83
C LEU A 116 21.26 19.98 -4.24
N GLU A 117 20.40 19.83 -5.25
CA GLU A 117 20.04 18.52 -5.83
C GLU A 117 21.29 17.72 -6.28
N SER A 118 22.33 18.40 -6.76
CA SER A 118 23.59 17.78 -7.17
C SER A 118 24.42 17.19 -6.02
N GLU A 119 24.11 17.56 -4.77
CA GLU A 119 24.79 17.02 -3.58
C GLU A 119 24.18 15.70 -3.11
N VAL A 120 23.05 15.28 -3.69
CA VAL A 120 22.44 13.98 -3.39
C VAL A 120 23.34 12.85 -3.88
N VAL A 121 23.88 12.08 -2.94
CA VAL A 121 24.65 10.86 -3.21
C VAL A 121 23.72 9.66 -3.30
N GLY A 122 23.88 8.80 -4.30
CA GLY A 122 23.06 7.58 -4.48
C GLY A 122 23.21 6.96 -5.86
#